data_AF-A0A7Y4XCH7-F1
#
_entry.id   AF-A0A7Y4XCH7-F1
#
_cell.length_a   1.000
_cell.length_b   1.000
_cell.length_c   1.000
_cell.angle_alpha   90.00
_cell.angle_beta   90.00
_cell.angle_gamma   90.00
#
_symmetry.space_group_name_H-M   'P 1'
#
loop_
_entity.id
_entity.type
_entity.pdbx_description
1 polymer ?
#
loop_
_entity_poly.entity_id
_entity_poly.type
_entity_poly.pdbx_seq_one_letter_code
_entity_poly.pdbx_strand_id
1 'polypeptide(L)'
;MLSRKRIFLFTLLALLLGVIGWLWFQRVRRIEMAGYVPESALGFLEINNWPKTAERFTATKAWKELAPAYGIADGKGSLLSYAGTLGGWAQYAGALGGETALLARTQFALVVTGIEVRGDAESPVIKPRWALLAETHSRESTLKAALATRLPELAERALGATKR
;
A
#
# COMPACT_ATOMS: atom_id res chain seq x y z
N MET A 1 33.51 -42.18 -0.62
CA MET A 1 32.17 -41.94 -0.04
C MET A 1 32.20 -40.62 0.74
N LEU A 2 31.45 -39.59 0.32
CA LEU A 2 31.36 -38.37 1.12
C LEU A 2 30.75 -38.70 2.49
N SER A 3 31.34 -38.20 3.58
CA SER A 3 30.78 -38.45 4.91
C SER A 3 29.38 -37.82 5.01
N ARG A 4 28.47 -38.46 5.74
CA ARG A 4 27.10 -37.98 5.96
C ARG A 4 27.06 -36.52 6.42
N LYS A 5 28.08 -36.08 7.17
CA LYS A 5 28.25 -34.69 7.62
C LYS A 5 28.50 -33.71 6.46
N ARG A 6 29.31 -34.09 5.47
CA ARG A 6 29.57 -33.26 4.28
C ARG A 6 28.34 -33.15 3.40
N ILE A 7 27.61 -34.25 3.21
CA ILE A 7 26.34 -34.26 2.44
C ILE A 7 25.34 -33.32 3.11
N PHE A 8 25.15 -33.43 4.43
CA PHE A 8 24.27 -32.53 5.18
C PHE A 8 24.67 -31.06 5.03
N LEU A 9 25.97 -30.74 5.13
CA LEU A 9 26.46 -29.38 4.97
C LEU A 9 26.18 -28.81 3.57
N PHE A 10 26.39 -29.60 2.52
CA PHE A 10 26.11 -29.19 1.14
C PHE A 10 24.61 -28.99 0.91
N THR A 11 23.76 -29.87 1.43
CA THR A 11 22.30 -29.71 1.34
C THR A 11 21.83 -28.44 2.05
N LEU A 12 22.34 -28.18 3.27
CA LEU A 12 21.99 -26.98 4.02
C LEU A 12 22.43 -25.70 3.29
N LEU A 13 23.65 -25.70 2.74
CA LEU A 13 24.17 -24.57 1.97
C LEU A 13 23.37 -24.33 0.69
N ALA A 14 23.02 -25.38 -0.05
CA ALA A 14 22.19 -25.28 -1.24
C ALA A 14 20.80 -24.71 -0.91
N LEU A 15 20.22 -25.14 0.22
CA LEU A 15 18.92 -24.66 0.69
C LEU A 15 18.98 -23.18 1.11
N LEU A 16 20.03 -22.77 1.82
CA LEU A 16 20.29 -21.36 2.16
C LEU A 16 20.43 -20.48 0.91
N LEU A 17 21.25 -20.91 -0.06
CA LEU A 17 21.42 -20.18 -1.32
C LEU A 17 20.12 -20.10 -2.12
N GLY A 18 19.32 -21.17 -2.13
CA GLY A 18 17.99 -21.18 -2.74
C GLY A 18 17.05 -20.15 -2.10
N VAL A 19 17.01 -20.08 -0.78
CA VAL A 19 16.19 -19.10 -0.04
C VAL A 19 16.67 -17.67 -0.31
N ILE A 20 17.98 -17.43 -0.30
CA ILE A 20 18.55 -16.09 -0.57
C ILE A 20 18.24 -15.66 -2.01
N GLY A 21 18.44 -16.55 -2.98
CA GLY A 21 18.11 -16.29 -4.39
C GLY A 21 16.63 -15.99 -4.57
N TRP A 22 15.76 -16.78 -3.94
CA TRP A 22 14.32 -16.55 -3.94
C TRP A 22 13.94 -15.18 -3.38
N LEU A 23 14.49 -14.79 -2.22
CA LEU A 23 14.24 -13.48 -1.62
C LEU A 23 14.73 -12.33 -2.50
N TRP A 24 15.84 -12.53 -3.21
CA TRP A 24 16.38 -11.53 -4.15
C TRP A 24 15.45 -11.31 -5.35
N PHE A 25 14.90 -12.39 -5.92
CA PHE A 25 13.91 -12.30 -7.01
C PHE A 25 12.58 -11.68 -6.57
N GLN A 26 12.20 -11.83 -5.30
CA GLN A 26 10.95 -11.27 -4.77
C GLN A 26 11.06 -9.79 -4.35
N ARG A 27 12.23 -9.16 -4.54
CA ARG A 27 12.45 -7.77 -4.13
C ARG A 27 11.72 -6.79 -5.06
N VAL A 28 10.81 -6.01 -4.48
CA VAL A 28 10.09 -4.92 -5.15
C VAL A 28 11.08 -3.79 -5.48
N ARG A 29 11.16 -3.38 -6.75
CA ARG A 29 11.99 -2.25 -7.19
C ARG A 29 11.16 -0.98 -7.13
N ARG A 30 11.59 0.01 -6.36
CA ARG A 30 10.86 1.28 -6.29
C ARG A 30 11.03 2.05 -7.59
N ILE A 31 9.92 2.51 -8.13
CA ILE A 31 9.86 3.42 -9.28
C ILE A 31 9.61 4.83 -8.74
N GLU A 32 10.22 5.81 -9.39
CA GLU A 32 9.97 7.23 -9.12
C GLU A 32 8.63 7.62 -9.75
N MET A 33 7.57 7.73 -8.94
CA MET A 33 6.23 8.01 -9.48
C MET A 33 6.08 9.43 -10.03
N ALA A 34 6.99 10.34 -9.70
CA ALA A 34 6.99 11.72 -10.20
C ALA A 34 6.97 11.79 -11.74
N GLY A 35 7.64 10.86 -12.43
CA GLY A 35 7.65 10.81 -13.90
C GLY A 35 6.31 10.43 -14.54
N TYR A 36 5.36 9.91 -13.76
CA TYR A 36 4.01 9.56 -14.22
C TYR A 36 2.95 10.60 -13.84
N VAL A 37 3.33 11.60 -13.03
CA VAL A 37 2.43 12.68 -12.62
C VAL A 37 2.30 13.68 -13.78
N PRO A 38 1.08 14.06 -14.20
CA PRO A 38 0.89 15.07 -15.22
C PRO A 38 1.51 16.42 -14.81
N GLU A 39 2.14 17.13 -15.76
CA GLU A 39 2.73 18.45 -15.50
C GLU A 39 1.69 19.49 -15.02
N SER A 40 0.43 19.29 -15.37
CA SER A 40 -0.70 20.13 -14.94
C SER A 40 -1.17 19.86 -13.50
N ALA A 41 -0.57 18.90 -12.79
CA ALA A 41 -0.93 18.61 -11.42
C ALA A 41 -0.56 19.78 -10.50
N LEU A 42 -1.49 20.15 -9.61
CA LEU A 42 -1.26 21.15 -8.57
C LEU A 42 -0.33 20.62 -7.47
N GLY A 43 -0.28 19.29 -7.32
CA GLY A 43 0.59 18.60 -6.38
C GLY A 43 0.28 17.11 -6.35
N PHE A 44 1.19 16.34 -5.75
CA PHE A 44 0.99 14.90 -5.56
C PHE A 44 1.55 14.44 -4.22
N LEU A 45 0.97 13.36 -3.71
CA LEU A 45 1.43 12.64 -2.52
C LEU A 45 1.83 11.23 -2.92
N GLU A 46 3.11 10.91 -2.76
CA GLU A 46 3.65 9.59 -3.06
C GLU A 46 3.69 8.70 -1.82
N ILE A 47 3.11 7.50 -1.92
CA ILE A 47 3.16 6.49 -0.86
C ILE A 47 3.96 5.29 -1.35
N ASN A 48 5.26 5.33 -1.04
CA ASN A 48 6.25 4.35 -1.47
C ASN A 48 6.24 3.03 -0.69
N ASN A 49 5.60 3.00 0.48
CA ASN A 49 5.50 1.80 1.30
C ASN A 49 4.26 1.90 2.19
N TRP A 50 3.15 1.33 1.73
CA TRP A 50 1.88 1.39 2.45
C TRP A 50 1.99 0.82 3.88
N PRO A 51 2.58 -0.38 4.11
CA PRO A 51 2.75 -0.90 5.47
C PRO A 51 3.50 0.04 6.42
N LYS A 52 4.64 0.59 5.98
CA LYS A 52 5.48 1.50 6.79
C LYS A 52 4.82 2.87 6.99
N THR A 53 4.07 3.34 6.00
CA THR A 53 3.34 4.61 6.10
C THR A 53 2.18 4.48 7.06
N ALA A 54 1.41 3.39 6.96
CA ALA A 54 0.37 3.04 7.91
C ALA A 54 0.92 2.89 9.33
N GLU A 55 2.02 2.15 9.52
CA GLU A 55 2.70 2.01 10.82
C GLU A 55 3.09 3.38 11.43
N ARG A 56 3.69 4.27 10.62
CA ARG A 56 4.08 5.61 11.09
C ARG A 56 2.88 6.48 11.41
N PHE A 57 1.83 6.38 10.61
CA PHE A 57 0.59 7.12 10.79
C PHE A 57 -0.14 6.67 12.07
N THR A 58 -0.28 5.36 12.28
CA THR A 58 -0.90 4.81 13.49
C THR A 58 -0.07 5.02 14.75
N ALA A 59 1.25 5.21 14.61
CA ALA A 59 2.12 5.56 15.73
C ALA A 59 1.94 7.02 16.21
N THR A 60 1.34 7.90 15.40
CA THR A 60 1.15 9.31 15.76
C THR A 60 0.22 9.50 16.96
N LYS A 61 0.44 10.56 17.75
CA LYS A 61 -0.45 10.91 18.86
C LYS A 61 -1.87 11.22 18.38
N ALA A 62 -1.99 11.95 17.27
CA ALA A 62 -3.26 12.28 16.66
C ALA A 62 -4.09 11.03 16.33
N TRP A 63 -3.48 10.01 15.71
CA TRP A 63 -4.20 8.76 15.43
C TRP A 63 -4.63 8.04 16.69
N LYS A 64 -3.74 7.94 17.70
CA LYS A 64 -4.06 7.27 18.98
C LYS A 64 -5.19 7.93 19.76
N GLU A 65 -5.35 9.25 19.61
CA GLU A 65 -6.43 10.01 20.24
C GLU A 65 -7.75 9.91 19.45
N LEU A 66 -7.68 9.87 18.11
CA LEU A 66 -8.86 9.81 17.22
C LEU A 66 -9.40 8.39 17.02
N ALA A 67 -8.54 7.38 16.89
CA ALA A 67 -8.93 6.00 16.55
C ALA A 67 -10.01 5.42 17.49
N PRO A 68 -9.94 5.60 18.82
CA PRO A 68 -10.99 5.15 19.74
C PRO A 68 -12.35 5.80 19.46
N ALA A 69 -12.37 7.09 19.10
CA ALA A 69 -13.60 7.82 18.79
C ALA A 69 -14.29 7.31 17.52
N TYR A 70 -13.55 6.68 16.61
CA TYR A 70 -14.08 6.04 15.40
C TYR A 70 -14.33 4.53 15.57
N GLY A 71 -14.25 4.00 16.80
CA GLY A 71 -14.43 2.57 17.07
C GLY A 71 -13.33 1.69 16.47
N ILE A 72 -12.22 2.28 16.04
CA ILE A 72 -11.06 1.57 15.53
C ILE A 72 -10.22 1.18 16.75
N ALA A 73 -10.35 -0.07 17.18
CA ALA A 73 -9.53 -0.58 18.26
C ALA A 73 -8.05 -0.59 17.81
N ASP A 74 -7.19 0.18 18.47
CA ASP A 74 -5.71 0.09 18.41
C ASP A 74 -5.18 -1.24 19.00
N GLY A 75 -5.98 -2.30 18.92
CA GLY A 75 -5.66 -3.63 19.40
C GLY A 75 -4.80 -4.39 18.40
N LYS A 76 -3.93 -5.24 18.95
CA LYS A 76 -2.98 -6.18 18.29
C LYS A 76 -3.61 -7.18 17.29
N GLY A 77 -4.80 -6.92 16.76
CA GLY A 77 -5.52 -7.73 15.76
C GLY A 77 -6.02 -6.93 14.55
N SER A 78 -5.79 -5.61 14.48
CA SER A 78 -6.10 -4.79 13.30
C SER A 78 -5.13 -5.10 12.16
N LEU A 79 -5.65 -5.22 10.93
CA LEU A 79 -4.87 -5.43 9.70
C LEU A 79 -3.74 -4.37 9.53
N LEU A 80 -3.95 -3.16 10.06
CA LEU A 80 -2.96 -2.08 10.08
C LEU A 80 -1.82 -2.34 11.08
N SER A 81 -2.14 -2.92 12.25
CA SER A 81 -1.12 -3.32 13.24
C SER A 81 -0.29 -4.52 12.75
N TYR A 82 -0.94 -5.47 12.07
CA TYR A 82 -0.27 -6.64 11.50
C TYR A 82 0.60 -6.24 10.30
N ALA A 83 0.15 -5.30 9.47
CA ALA A 83 0.93 -4.72 8.38
C ALA A 83 2.20 -4.01 8.88
N GLY A 84 2.13 -3.29 10.01
CA GLY A 84 3.30 -2.69 10.66
C GLY A 84 4.26 -3.71 11.29
N THR A 85 3.72 -4.75 11.96
CA THR A 85 4.54 -5.78 12.62
C THR A 85 5.25 -6.69 11.62
N LEU A 86 4.64 -6.94 10.46
CA LEU A 86 5.27 -7.58 9.30
C LEU A 86 6.14 -6.62 8.48
N GLY A 87 6.53 -5.47 9.04
CA GLY A 87 7.30 -4.41 8.39
C GLY A 87 8.38 -4.93 7.44
N GLY A 88 8.40 -4.41 6.21
CA GLY A 88 9.32 -4.84 5.15
C GLY A 88 9.13 -6.28 4.64
N TRP A 89 8.64 -7.21 5.47
CA TRP A 89 8.37 -8.59 5.14
C TRP A 89 7.01 -8.81 4.50
N ALA A 90 6.07 -7.87 4.64
CA ALA A 90 4.78 -7.89 3.95
C ALA A 90 4.92 -8.01 2.42
N GLN A 91 6.00 -7.45 1.84
CA GLN A 91 6.30 -7.63 0.40
C GLN A 91 6.65 -9.08 0.05
N TYR A 92 7.19 -9.85 1.02
CA TYR A 92 7.52 -11.27 0.92
C TYR A 92 6.38 -12.17 1.42
N ALA A 93 5.46 -11.64 2.24
CA ALA A 93 4.25 -12.32 2.70
C ALA A 93 3.32 -12.73 1.55
N GLY A 94 3.54 -12.23 0.33
CA GLY A 94 2.94 -12.77 -0.89
C GLY A 94 3.27 -14.23 -1.19
N ALA A 95 4.32 -14.79 -0.56
CA ALA A 95 4.55 -16.24 -0.56
C ALA A 95 3.49 -17.03 0.24
N LEU A 96 2.70 -16.36 1.08
CA LEU A 96 1.58 -16.94 1.85
C LEU A 96 0.18 -16.51 1.32
N GLY A 97 0.11 -15.70 0.26
CA GLY A 97 -1.12 -15.32 -0.45
C GLY A 97 -1.94 -14.15 0.16
N GLY A 98 -2.72 -13.46 -0.69
CA GLY A 98 -3.77 -12.51 -0.27
C GLY A 98 -3.66 -11.05 -0.78
N GLU A 99 -4.74 -10.28 -0.58
CA GLU A 99 -4.87 -8.86 -0.96
C GLU A 99 -3.79 -7.97 -0.29
N THR A 100 -3.36 -8.33 0.92
CA THR A 100 -2.34 -7.58 1.67
C THR A 100 -0.96 -7.58 0.99
N ALA A 101 -0.58 -8.72 0.40
CA ALA A 101 0.69 -8.83 -0.32
C ALA A 101 0.67 -8.05 -1.64
N LEU A 102 -0.49 -8.03 -2.30
CA LEU A 102 -0.72 -7.22 -3.49
C LEU A 102 -0.56 -5.73 -3.17
N LEU A 103 -1.20 -5.25 -2.10
CA LEU A 103 -1.08 -3.86 -1.65
C LEU A 103 0.33 -3.51 -1.19
N ALA A 104 1.04 -4.44 -0.52
CA ALA A 104 2.42 -4.23 -0.09
C ALA A 104 3.42 -4.16 -1.26
N ARG A 105 3.07 -4.74 -2.42
CA ARG A 105 3.84 -4.69 -3.67
C ARG A 105 3.38 -3.59 -4.63
N THR A 106 2.46 -2.74 -4.20
CA THR A 106 1.91 -1.65 -5.01
C THR A 106 2.36 -0.32 -4.42
N GLN A 107 2.91 0.54 -5.28
CA GLN A 107 3.19 1.94 -4.98
C GLN A 107 1.97 2.76 -5.42
N PHE A 108 1.52 3.70 -4.58
CA PHE A 108 0.39 4.57 -4.89
C PHE A 108 0.81 6.03 -4.87
N ALA A 109 0.35 6.82 -5.84
CA ALA A 109 0.44 8.27 -5.81
C ALA A 109 -0.96 8.89 -5.96
N LEU A 110 -1.33 9.75 -5.01
CA LEU A 110 -2.54 10.55 -5.11
C LEU A 110 -2.18 11.92 -5.68
N VAL A 111 -2.71 12.24 -6.84
CA VAL A 111 -2.42 13.45 -7.59
C VAL A 111 -3.62 14.38 -7.54
N VAL A 112 -3.41 15.65 -7.20
CA VAL A 112 -4.44 16.69 -7.32
C VAL A 112 -4.26 17.34 -8.69
N THR A 113 -5.20 17.07 -9.60
CA THR A 113 -5.12 17.52 -11.00
C THR A 113 -5.78 18.87 -11.22
N GLY A 114 -6.59 19.34 -10.27
CA GLY A 114 -7.25 20.64 -10.36
C GLY A 114 -8.21 20.88 -9.20
N ILE A 115 -8.67 22.12 -9.08
CA ILE A 115 -9.74 22.51 -8.15
C ILE A 115 -10.80 23.22 -8.98
N GLU A 116 -12.00 22.64 -9.03
CA GLU A 116 -13.15 23.27 -9.65
C GLU A 116 -13.91 24.05 -8.58
N VAL A 117 -14.12 25.33 -8.83
CA VAL A 117 -14.97 26.16 -7.97
C VAL A 117 -16.28 26.39 -8.72
N ARG A 118 -17.40 26.01 -8.11
CA ARG A 118 -18.74 26.16 -8.69
C ARG A 118 -19.66 26.85 -7.71
N GLY A 119 -20.37 27.89 -8.16
CA GLY A 119 -21.30 28.67 -7.33
C GLY A 119 -20.92 30.15 -7.28
N ASP A 120 -21.77 30.94 -6.64
CA ASP A 120 -21.58 32.39 -6.49
C ASP A 120 -20.54 32.74 -5.40
N ALA A 121 -20.04 33.97 -5.45
CA ALA A 121 -18.97 34.47 -4.58
C ALA A 121 -19.25 34.33 -3.07
N GLU A 122 -20.52 34.26 -2.66
CA GLU A 122 -20.94 34.14 -1.25
C GLU A 122 -20.99 32.69 -0.76
N SER A 123 -21.01 31.69 -1.64
CA SER A 123 -21.00 30.26 -1.26
C SER A 123 -20.37 29.39 -2.35
N PRO A 124 -19.05 29.52 -2.58
CA PRO A 124 -18.35 28.71 -3.57
C PRO A 124 -18.28 27.25 -3.12
N VAL A 125 -18.79 26.34 -3.94
CA VAL A 125 -18.60 24.89 -3.78
C VAL A 125 -17.28 24.50 -4.41
N ILE A 126 -16.30 24.18 -3.56
CA ILE A 126 -14.96 23.75 -3.97
C ILE A 126 -14.97 22.23 -4.19
N LYS A 127 -14.70 21.79 -5.41
CA LYS A 127 -14.58 20.38 -5.80
C LYS A 127 -13.17 20.08 -6.30
N PRO A 128 -12.32 19.42 -5.50
CA PRO A 128 -11.00 19.04 -5.97
C PRO A 128 -11.10 17.85 -6.95
N ARG A 129 -10.26 17.84 -7.97
CA ARG A 129 -10.09 16.71 -8.90
C ARG A 129 -8.85 15.93 -8.48
N TRP A 130 -9.04 14.64 -8.22
CA TRP A 130 -7.98 13.74 -7.82
C TRP A 130 -7.80 12.64 -8.88
N ALA A 131 -6.55 12.22 -9.07
CA ALA A 131 -6.20 11.02 -9.81
C ALA A 131 -5.38 10.10 -8.90
N LEU A 132 -5.75 8.82 -8.85
CA LEU A 132 -4.97 7.79 -8.15
C LEU A 132 -4.13 7.04 -9.17
N LEU A 133 -2.82 7.16 -9.05
CA LEU A 133 -1.84 6.35 -9.77
C LEU A 133 -1.45 5.17 -8.89
N ALA A 134 -1.38 3.98 -9.49
CA ALA A 134 -0.99 2.76 -8.79
C ALA A 134 -0.08 1.93 -9.68
N GLU A 135 1.15 1.69 -9.21
CA GLU A 135 2.15 0.87 -9.89
C GLU A 135 2.36 -0.41 -9.09
N THR A 136 2.22 -1.58 -9.72
CA THR A 136 2.26 -2.86 -9.01
C THR A 136 3.26 -3.83 -9.61
N HIS A 137 4.03 -4.48 -8.73
CA HIS A 137 4.92 -5.58 -9.11
C HIS A 137 4.20 -6.95 -9.08
N SER A 138 2.87 -6.91 -9.23
CA SER A 138 1.98 -8.06 -9.34
C SER A 138 1.20 -7.98 -10.65
N ARG A 139 0.25 -8.89 -10.88
CA ARG A 139 -0.62 -8.80 -12.06
C ARG A 139 -1.57 -7.61 -11.94
N GLU A 140 -1.59 -6.76 -12.96
CA GLU A 140 -2.46 -5.58 -13.05
C GLU A 140 -3.94 -5.92 -12.84
N SER A 141 -4.42 -7.03 -13.41
CA SER A 141 -5.81 -7.48 -13.29
C SER A 141 -6.22 -7.75 -11.85
N THR A 142 -5.32 -8.27 -11.02
CA THR A 142 -5.58 -8.53 -9.60
C THR A 142 -5.71 -7.21 -8.83
N LEU A 143 -4.87 -6.22 -9.12
CA LEU A 143 -4.98 -4.89 -8.52
C LEU A 143 -6.27 -4.18 -8.94
N LYS A 144 -6.61 -4.22 -10.24
CA LYS A 144 -7.86 -3.65 -10.76
C LYS A 144 -9.08 -4.27 -10.08
N ALA A 145 -9.11 -5.60 -9.92
CA ALA A 145 -10.19 -6.28 -9.23
C ALA A 145 -10.30 -5.84 -7.75
N ALA A 146 -9.18 -5.81 -7.02
CA ALA A 146 -9.16 -5.37 -5.62
C ALA A 146 -9.60 -3.91 -5.47
N LEU A 147 -9.14 -3.02 -6.34
CA LEU A 147 -9.55 -1.61 -6.35
C LEU A 147 -11.03 -1.46 -6.69
N ALA A 148 -11.53 -2.15 -7.71
CA ALA A 148 -12.94 -2.07 -8.10
C ALA A 148 -13.89 -2.45 -6.96
N THR A 149 -13.49 -3.38 -6.10
CA THR A 149 -14.27 -3.78 -4.92
C THR A 149 -14.21 -2.74 -3.79
N ARG A 150 -13.04 -2.13 -3.54
CA ARG A 150 -12.81 -1.29 -2.33
C ARG A 150 -12.95 0.20 -2.55
N LEU A 151 -12.69 0.68 -3.77
CA LEU A 151 -12.70 2.11 -4.10
C LEU A 151 -14.09 2.75 -3.90
N PRO A 152 -15.22 2.10 -4.27
CA PRO A 152 -16.55 2.66 -4.01
C PRO A 152 -16.83 2.85 -2.52
N GLU A 153 -16.52 1.84 -1.70
CA GLU A 153 -16.69 1.92 -0.24
C GLU A 153 -15.85 3.05 0.37
N LEU A 154 -14.63 3.25 -0.14
CA LEU A 154 -13.73 4.30 0.33
C LEU A 154 -14.22 5.68 -0.11
N ALA A 155 -14.70 5.82 -1.35
CA ALA A 155 -15.26 7.06 -1.87
C ALA A 155 -16.50 7.48 -1.06
N GLU A 156 -17.42 6.56 -0.78
CA GLU A 156 -18.61 6.84 0.02
C GLU A 156 -18.27 7.27 1.45
N ARG A 157 -17.26 6.64 2.08
CA ARG A 157 -16.84 7.00 3.44
C ARG A 157 -16.11 8.34 3.50
N ALA A 158 -15.29 8.66 2.49
CA ALA A 158 -14.46 9.87 2.50
C ALA A 158 -15.21 11.11 1.99
N LEU A 159 -16.10 10.94 1.02
CA LEU A 159 -16.79 12.05 0.33
C LEU A 159 -18.28 12.12 0.67
N GLY A 160 -18.80 11.16 1.43
CA GLY A 160 -20.23 10.97 1.64
C GLY A 160 -20.90 10.22 0.49
N ALA A 161 -22.14 9.79 0.70
CA ALA A 161 -22.91 9.09 -0.33
C ALA A 161 -23.00 9.94 -1.60
N THR A 162 -22.49 9.42 -2.71
CA THR A 162 -22.69 10.06 -4.00
C THR A 162 -24.15 9.81 -4.36
N LYS A 163 -25.04 10.78 -4.10
CA LYS A 163 -26.43 10.69 -4.58
C LYS A 163 -26.38 10.50 -6.09
N ARG A 164 -26.82 9.32 -6.53
CA ARG A 164 -27.08 9.01 -7.93
C ARG A 164 -28.33 9.76 -8.40
#